data_AF-A0AB39WNQ7-F1
#
_entry.id   AF-A0AB39WNQ7-F1
#
_cell.length_a   1.000
_cell.length_b   1.000
_cell.length_c   1.000
_cell.angle_alpha   90.00
_cell.angle_beta   90.00
_cell.angle_gamma   90.00
#
_symmetry.space_group_name_H-M   'P 1'
#
loop_
_entity.id
_entity.type
_entity.pdbx_description
1 polymer ?
#
loop_
_entity_poly.entity_id
_entity_poly.type
_entity_poly.pdbx_seq_one_letter_code
_entity_poly.pdbx_strand_id
1 'polypeptide(L)'
;MSTKVLLNENQAQADSKIHFLNLDYQRGKKMLETLKKIGFEAGSITDWQEVEKHFYTNPDWTLEFNLQAKGYSETFAEAKKLFSSQNRYEAITDAEKEEIKEQYRIYASDHQKEALQLVNSIADNLNRLKDFNIPINSSYASQLCYVLRNKDQNVTVSNESLLPYLLKLEQDIFN
;
A
#
# COMPACT_ATOMS: atom_id res chain seq x y z
N MET A 1 7.34 12.31 -17.47
CA MET A 1 6.66 11.62 -16.34
C MET A 1 7.44 11.91 -15.07
N SER A 2 6.80 12.44 -14.03
CA SER A 2 7.46 12.68 -12.73
C SER A 2 7.75 11.33 -12.08
N THR A 3 9.02 10.99 -11.88
CA THR A 3 9.42 9.76 -11.19
C THR A 3 8.90 9.83 -9.75
N LYS A 4 7.92 8.99 -9.41
CA LYS A 4 7.45 8.83 -8.04
C LYS A 4 8.57 8.16 -7.23
N VAL A 5 9.01 8.82 -6.15
CA VAL A 5 9.97 8.22 -5.20
C VAL A 5 9.20 7.88 -3.95
N LEU A 6 9.02 6.59 -3.69
CA LEU A 6 8.36 6.11 -2.48
C LEU A 6 9.25 6.39 -1.27
N LEU A 7 8.72 7.09 -0.27
CA LEU A 7 9.39 7.34 1.00
C LEU A 7 8.97 6.33 2.06
N ASN A 8 7.68 6.05 2.13
CA ASN A 8 7.10 5.16 3.13
C ASN A 8 5.77 4.58 2.63
N GLU A 9 5.39 3.43 3.14
CA GLU A 9 4.07 2.82 2.94
C GLU A 9 3.45 2.52 4.29
N ASN A 10 2.24 3.04 4.56
CA ASN A 10 1.51 2.70 5.77
C ASN A 10 0.82 1.35 5.62
N GLN A 11 1.63 0.29 5.56
CA GLN A 11 1.19 -1.06 5.25
C GLN A 11 0.14 -1.57 6.25
N ALA A 12 0.28 -1.23 7.54
CA ALA A 12 -0.68 -1.64 8.56
C ALA A 12 -2.10 -1.09 8.31
N GLN A 13 -2.22 0.15 7.85
CA GLN A 13 -3.54 0.73 7.52
C GLN A 13 -4.13 0.12 6.26
N ALA A 14 -3.31 -0.08 5.22
CA ALA A 14 -3.73 -0.72 3.98
C ALA A 14 -4.21 -2.17 4.24
N ASP A 15 -3.42 -2.95 4.97
CA ASP A 15 -3.73 -4.34 5.31
C ASP A 15 -4.99 -4.43 6.18
N SER A 16 -5.17 -3.51 7.14
CA SER A 16 -6.38 -3.42 7.95
C SER A 16 -7.62 -3.17 7.08
N LYS A 17 -7.54 -2.22 6.13
CA LYS A 17 -8.64 -1.95 5.20
C LYS A 17 -8.96 -3.16 4.32
N ILE A 18 -7.93 -3.80 3.76
CA ILE A 18 -8.07 -5.03 2.95
C ILE A 18 -8.71 -6.15 3.78
N HIS A 19 -8.32 -6.30 5.04
CA HIS A 19 -8.87 -7.30 5.95
C HIS A 19 -10.38 -7.08 6.16
N PHE A 20 -10.82 -5.85 6.45
CA PHE A 20 -12.25 -5.55 6.62
C PHE A 20 -13.06 -5.85 5.35
N LEU A 21 -12.56 -5.48 4.16
CA LEU A 21 -13.25 -5.78 2.90
C LEU A 21 -13.38 -7.29 2.65
N ASN A 22 -12.37 -8.07 3.03
CA ASN A 22 -12.45 -9.53 2.98
C ASN A 22 -13.48 -10.09 3.97
N LEU A 23 -13.55 -9.56 5.18
CA LEU A 23 -14.58 -9.96 6.15
C LEU A 23 -15.98 -9.64 5.64
N ASP A 24 -16.19 -8.48 5.05
CA ASP A 24 -17.48 -8.09 4.46
C ASP A 24 -17.87 -9.04 3.32
N TYR A 25 -16.91 -9.44 2.48
CA TYR A 25 -17.12 -10.45 1.44
C TYR A 25 -17.51 -11.81 2.03
N GLN A 26 -16.78 -12.30 3.04
CA GLN A 26 -17.08 -13.59 3.66
C GLN A 26 -18.45 -13.59 4.36
N ARG A 27 -18.81 -12.48 5.00
CA ARG A 27 -20.15 -12.31 5.61
C ARG A 27 -21.25 -12.31 4.56
N GLY A 28 -21.09 -11.53 3.48
CA GLY A 28 -22.04 -11.48 2.38
C GLY A 28 -22.22 -12.84 1.71
N LYS A 29 -21.12 -13.53 1.40
CA LYS A 29 -21.13 -14.90 0.85
C LYS A 29 -21.85 -15.88 1.77
N LYS A 30 -21.49 -15.91 3.06
CA LYS A 30 -22.13 -16.82 4.03
C LYS A 30 -23.63 -16.54 4.15
N MET A 31 -24.03 -15.27 4.14
CA MET A 31 -25.44 -14.89 4.17
C MET A 31 -26.20 -15.43 2.94
N LEU A 32 -25.66 -15.24 1.73
CA LEU A 32 -26.26 -15.76 0.51
C LEU A 32 -26.36 -17.29 0.53
N GLU A 33 -25.31 -17.98 1.00
CA GLU A 33 -25.31 -19.44 1.15
C GLU A 33 -26.37 -19.91 2.17
N THR A 34 -26.56 -19.17 3.27
CA THR A 34 -27.60 -19.47 4.27
C THR A 34 -29.00 -19.25 3.70
N LEU A 35 -29.22 -18.18 2.94
CA LEU A 35 -30.51 -17.92 2.28
C LEU A 35 -30.82 -18.93 1.19
N LYS A 36 -29.81 -19.40 0.46
CA LYS A 36 -29.95 -20.45 -0.54
C LYS A 36 -30.50 -21.76 0.05
N LYS A 37 -30.13 -22.11 1.29
CA LYS A 37 -30.63 -23.31 1.98
C LYS A 37 -32.16 -23.31 2.18
N ILE A 38 -32.76 -22.13 2.26
CA ILE A 38 -34.21 -21.95 2.41
C ILE A 38 -34.87 -21.49 1.10
N GLY A 39 -34.17 -21.62 -0.03
CA GLY A 39 -34.75 -21.39 -1.36
C GLY A 39 -34.79 -19.93 -1.83
N PHE A 40 -33.95 -19.06 -1.26
CA PHE A 40 -33.73 -17.72 -1.80
C PHE A 40 -32.36 -17.66 -2.49
N GLU A 41 -32.35 -17.58 -3.81
CA GLU A 41 -31.14 -17.46 -4.63
C GLU A 41 -30.99 -16.04 -5.16
N ALA A 42 -29.93 -15.36 -4.74
CA ALA A 42 -29.57 -14.04 -5.23
C ALA A 42 -28.05 -13.92 -5.36
N GLY A 43 -27.60 -13.08 -6.30
CA GLY A 43 -26.18 -12.74 -6.45
C GLY A 43 -25.71 -11.65 -5.48
N SER A 44 -26.63 -10.80 -5.01
CA SER A 44 -26.39 -9.72 -4.06
C SER A 44 -27.70 -9.32 -3.37
N ILE A 45 -27.58 -8.68 -2.19
CA ILE A 45 -28.73 -8.16 -1.44
C ILE A 45 -28.36 -6.77 -0.92
N THR A 46 -29.07 -5.76 -1.41
CA THR A 46 -28.89 -4.36 -1.00
C THR A 46 -29.94 -3.94 0.04
N ASP A 47 -31.14 -4.54 -0.02
CA ASP A 47 -32.23 -4.30 0.90
C ASP A 47 -32.79 -5.63 1.46
N TRP A 48 -32.84 -5.72 2.79
CA TRP A 48 -33.37 -6.90 3.46
C TRP A 48 -34.89 -7.08 3.21
N GLN A 49 -35.61 -6.02 2.88
CA GLN A 49 -37.05 -6.11 2.58
C GLN A 49 -37.34 -7.00 1.37
N GLU A 50 -36.45 -7.07 0.39
CA GLU A 50 -36.61 -7.95 -0.77
C GLU A 50 -36.60 -9.42 -0.36
N VAL A 51 -35.75 -9.76 0.61
CA VAL A 51 -35.70 -11.10 1.19
C VAL A 51 -36.98 -11.40 1.95
N GLU A 52 -37.44 -10.47 2.79
CA GLU A 52 -38.67 -10.62 3.57
C GLU A 52 -39.90 -10.83 2.66
N LYS A 53 -39.99 -10.11 1.54
CA LYS A 53 -41.07 -10.27 0.56
C LYS A 53 -41.10 -11.65 -0.08
N HIS A 54 -39.94 -12.25 -0.37
CA HIS A 54 -39.88 -13.60 -0.96
C HIS A 54 -40.51 -14.67 -0.05
N PHE A 55 -40.31 -14.55 1.26
CA PHE A 55 -40.86 -15.49 2.23
C PHE A 55 -42.30 -15.16 2.67
N TYR A 56 -42.87 -14.07 2.17
CA TYR A 56 -44.25 -13.67 2.45
C TYR A 56 -45.24 -14.36 1.50
N THR A 57 -45.35 -15.68 1.62
CA THR A 57 -46.10 -16.52 0.65
C THR A 57 -47.62 -16.46 0.81
N ASN A 58 -48.13 -16.34 2.04
CA ASN A 58 -49.54 -16.14 2.33
C ASN A 58 -49.75 -14.71 2.87
N PRO A 59 -50.52 -13.86 2.16
CA PRO A 59 -50.72 -12.47 2.55
C PRO A 59 -51.53 -12.30 3.85
N ASP A 60 -52.30 -13.31 4.26
CA ASP A 60 -53.09 -13.26 5.49
C ASP A 60 -52.27 -13.66 6.73
N TRP A 61 -51.03 -14.13 6.54
CA TRP A 61 -50.16 -14.60 7.61
C TRP A 61 -49.04 -13.60 7.88
N THR A 62 -48.55 -13.55 9.12
CA THR A 62 -47.33 -12.79 9.42
C THR A 62 -46.12 -13.46 8.76
N LEU A 63 -45.04 -12.71 8.53
CA LEU A 63 -43.79 -13.27 8.00
C LEU A 63 -43.27 -14.41 8.90
N GLU A 64 -43.32 -14.21 10.21
CA GLU A 64 -42.88 -15.21 11.19
C GLU A 64 -43.67 -16.52 11.06
N PHE A 65 -44.98 -16.44 10.89
CA PHE A 65 -45.82 -17.63 10.72
C PHE A 65 -45.55 -18.32 9.38
N ASN A 66 -45.37 -17.57 8.29
CA ASN A 66 -44.94 -18.12 7.00
C ASN A 66 -43.61 -18.89 7.12
N LEU A 67 -42.63 -18.31 7.82
CA LEU A 67 -41.32 -18.94 8.04
C LEU A 67 -41.43 -20.18 8.94
N GLN A 68 -42.22 -20.14 10.00
CA GLN A 68 -42.44 -21.28 10.91
C GLN A 68 -43.14 -22.44 10.19
N ALA A 69 -44.17 -22.16 9.39
CA ALA A 69 -44.91 -23.16 8.62
C ALA A 69 -44.02 -23.93 7.63
N LYS A 70 -42.91 -23.32 7.19
CA LYS A 70 -41.92 -23.94 6.30
C LYS A 70 -40.67 -24.46 7.03
N GLY A 71 -40.56 -24.24 8.35
CA GLY A 71 -39.38 -24.62 9.14
C GLY A 71 -38.13 -23.77 8.85
N TYR A 72 -38.30 -22.52 8.39
CA TYR A 72 -37.18 -21.65 7.98
C TYR A 72 -36.74 -20.63 9.04
N SER A 73 -37.44 -20.53 10.18
CA SER A 73 -37.25 -19.47 11.17
C SER A 73 -35.80 -19.32 11.66
N GLU A 74 -35.13 -20.42 12.01
CA GLU A 74 -33.75 -20.38 12.51
C GLU A 74 -32.76 -19.94 11.43
N THR A 75 -32.84 -20.55 10.24
CA THR A 75 -31.95 -20.25 9.12
C THR A 75 -32.15 -18.82 8.62
N PHE A 76 -33.39 -18.33 8.58
CA PHE A 76 -33.70 -16.95 8.26
C PHE A 76 -33.10 -15.98 9.27
N ALA A 77 -33.22 -16.28 10.57
CA ALA A 77 -32.63 -15.47 11.63
C ALA A 77 -31.09 -15.47 11.58
N GLU A 78 -30.45 -16.60 11.24
CA GLU A 78 -29.00 -16.67 11.02
C GLU A 78 -28.57 -15.76 9.85
N ALA A 79 -29.27 -15.83 8.72
CA ALA A 79 -28.99 -14.97 7.58
C ALA A 79 -29.17 -13.49 7.94
N LYS A 80 -30.24 -13.13 8.65
CA LYS A 80 -30.51 -11.74 9.06
C LYS A 80 -29.41 -11.17 9.96
N LYS A 81 -28.79 -11.99 10.83
CA LYS A 81 -27.65 -11.57 11.67
C LYS A 81 -26.39 -11.29 10.84
N LEU A 82 -26.23 -11.95 9.70
CA LEU A 82 -25.10 -11.76 8.80
C LEU A 82 -25.27 -10.55 7.88
N PHE A 83 -26.51 -10.11 7.67
CA PHE A 83 -26.82 -8.95 6.83
C PHE A 83 -26.19 -7.66 7.36
N SER A 84 -25.62 -6.91 6.42
CA SER A 84 -25.18 -5.52 6.58
C SER A 84 -25.36 -4.86 5.22
N SER A 85 -25.81 -3.61 5.20
CA SER A 85 -25.89 -2.81 3.96
C SER A 85 -24.51 -2.55 3.33
N GLN A 86 -23.44 -2.81 4.07
CA GLN A 86 -22.05 -2.67 3.62
C GLN A 86 -21.42 -4.00 3.15
N ASN A 87 -22.16 -5.12 3.21
CA ASN A 87 -21.62 -6.40 2.77
C ASN A 87 -21.17 -6.33 1.31
N ARG A 88 -20.02 -6.94 1.04
CA ARG A 88 -19.56 -7.19 -0.32
C ARG A 88 -20.01 -8.58 -0.76
N TYR A 89 -20.30 -8.73 -2.04
CA TYR A 89 -20.67 -10.00 -2.64
C TYR A 89 -19.64 -10.50 -3.66
N GLU A 90 -18.62 -9.69 -3.91
CA GLU A 90 -17.47 -10.01 -4.75
C GLU A 90 -16.18 -9.90 -3.94
N ALA A 91 -15.26 -10.83 -4.23
CA ALA A 91 -13.96 -10.84 -3.62
C ALA A 91 -13.16 -9.62 -4.09
N ILE A 92 -12.35 -9.05 -3.18
CA ILE A 92 -11.42 -7.99 -3.52
C ILE A 92 -10.34 -8.53 -4.48
N THR A 93 -10.20 -7.85 -5.61
CA THR A 93 -9.20 -8.16 -6.65
C THR A 93 -7.81 -7.66 -6.27
N ASP A 94 -6.78 -8.18 -6.93
CA ASP A 94 -5.40 -7.71 -6.69
C ASP A 94 -5.19 -6.26 -7.17
N ALA A 95 -5.92 -5.82 -8.19
CA ALA A 95 -5.92 -4.42 -8.62
C ALA A 95 -6.47 -3.48 -7.53
N GLU A 96 -7.61 -3.83 -6.93
CA GLU A 96 -8.17 -3.06 -5.81
C GLU A 96 -7.24 -3.07 -4.58
N LYS A 97 -6.55 -4.18 -4.29
CA LYS A 97 -5.55 -4.21 -3.20
C LYS A 97 -4.42 -3.22 -3.45
N GLU A 98 -3.91 -3.16 -4.68
CA GLU A 98 -2.84 -2.21 -5.01
C GLU A 98 -3.32 -0.76 -5.03
N GLU A 99 -4.56 -0.50 -5.45
CA GLU A 99 -5.17 0.84 -5.29
C GLU A 99 -5.28 1.25 -3.83
N ILE A 100 -5.71 0.34 -2.95
CA ILE A 100 -5.74 0.61 -1.51
C ILE A 100 -4.34 0.92 -0.99
N LYS A 101 -3.34 0.09 -1.32
CA LYS A 101 -1.95 0.36 -0.90
C LYS A 101 -1.45 1.70 -1.43
N GLU A 102 -1.71 2.04 -2.69
CA GLU A 102 -1.33 3.31 -3.30
C GLU A 102 -1.89 4.52 -2.54
N GLN A 103 -3.12 4.44 -2.02
CA GLN A 103 -3.72 5.50 -1.20
C GLN A 103 -2.98 5.73 0.13
N TYR A 104 -2.29 4.71 0.65
CA TYR A 104 -1.52 4.75 1.89
C TYR A 104 -0.01 4.86 1.67
N ARG A 105 0.44 5.06 0.41
CA ARG A 105 1.84 5.35 0.09
C ARG A 105 2.15 6.84 0.26
N ILE A 106 3.31 7.12 0.82
CA ILE A 106 3.85 8.47 0.98
C ILE A 106 4.98 8.65 -0.03
N TYR A 107 4.79 9.61 -0.93
CA TYR A 107 5.75 9.94 -1.97
C TYR A 107 6.57 11.18 -1.62
N ALA A 108 7.78 11.23 -2.16
CA ALA A 108 8.63 12.40 -2.05
C ALA A 108 7.98 13.61 -2.73
N SER A 109 8.07 14.77 -2.08
CA SER A 109 7.77 16.06 -2.70
C SER A 109 8.80 16.39 -3.78
N ASP A 110 8.50 17.36 -4.64
CA ASP A 110 9.41 17.72 -5.73
C ASP A 110 10.75 18.25 -5.21
N HIS A 111 10.77 19.05 -4.12
CA HIS A 111 12.02 19.47 -3.47
C HIS A 111 12.84 18.30 -2.91
N GLN A 112 12.19 17.27 -2.38
CA GLN A 112 12.89 16.08 -1.91
C GLN A 112 13.49 15.27 -3.08
N LYS A 113 12.80 15.25 -4.22
CA LYS A 113 13.33 14.64 -5.46
C LYS A 113 14.52 15.43 -6.00
N GLU A 114 14.43 16.76 -6.03
CA GLU A 114 15.53 17.65 -6.45
C GLU A 114 16.76 17.46 -5.56
N ALA A 115 16.56 17.42 -4.23
CA ALA A 115 17.65 17.15 -3.29
C ALA A 115 18.28 15.78 -3.54
N LEU A 116 17.48 14.74 -3.77
CA LEU A 116 17.99 13.39 -4.10
C LEU A 116 18.80 13.39 -5.41
N GLN A 117 18.33 14.10 -6.44
CA GLN A 117 19.04 14.23 -7.71
C GLN A 117 20.36 14.97 -7.57
N LEU A 118 20.37 16.09 -6.81
CA LEU A 118 21.58 16.85 -6.54
C LEU A 118 22.62 15.99 -5.84
N VAL A 119 22.22 15.27 -4.80
CA VAL A 119 23.11 14.40 -4.03
C VAL A 119 23.71 13.30 -4.92
N ASN A 120 22.91 12.66 -5.78
CA ASN A 120 23.41 11.68 -6.75
C ASN A 120 24.40 12.31 -7.74
N SER A 121 24.12 13.53 -8.23
CA SER A 121 25.02 14.22 -9.16
C SER A 121 26.37 14.57 -8.52
N ILE A 122 26.39 14.89 -7.22
CA ILE A 122 27.63 15.13 -6.48
C ILE A 122 28.41 13.83 -6.36
N ALA A 123 27.75 12.71 -6.04
CA ALA A 123 28.40 11.40 -5.97
C ALA A 123 29.02 11.01 -7.33
N ASP A 124 28.29 11.19 -8.43
CA ASP A 124 28.79 10.92 -9.77
C ASP A 124 29.99 11.82 -10.12
N ASN A 125 29.92 13.12 -9.82
CA ASN A 125 31.02 14.04 -10.05
C ASN A 125 32.26 13.68 -9.24
N LEU A 126 32.09 13.29 -7.97
CA LEU A 126 33.19 12.81 -7.12
C LEU A 126 33.79 11.53 -7.70
N ASN A 127 32.98 10.57 -8.15
CA ASN A 127 33.48 9.36 -8.79
C ASN A 127 34.28 9.67 -10.06
N ARG A 128 33.86 10.66 -10.85
CA ARG A 128 34.59 11.09 -12.06
C ARG A 128 35.93 11.75 -11.77
N LEU A 129 36.14 12.37 -10.61
CA LEU A 129 37.47 12.92 -10.24
C LEU A 129 38.55 11.84 -10.19
N LYS A 130 38.17 10.58 -9.90
CA LYS A 130 39.05 9.42 -10.00
C LYS A 130 39.56 9.22 -11.43
N ASP A 131 38.71 9.42 -12.43
CA ASP A 131 39.09 9.26 -13.85
C ASP A 131 40.14 10.29 -14.26
N PHE A 132 40.20 11.42 -13.56
CA PHE A 132 41.22 12.48 -13.74
C PHE A 132 42.43 12.33 -12.80
N ASN A 133 42.51 11.24 -12.03
CA ASN A 133 43.57 11.00 -11.05
C ASN A 133 43.68 12.11 -9.99
N ILE A 134 42.58 12.84 -9.73
CA ILE A 134 42.53 13.89 -8.71
C ILE A 134 42.19 13.23 -7.37
N PRO A 135 43.10 13.26 -6.39
CA PRO A 135 42.86 12.60 -5.11
C PRO A 135 41.78 13.34 -4.31
N ILE A 136 40.87 12.57 -3.71
CA ILE A 136 39.74 13.10 -2.92
C ILE A 136 40.03 12.88 -1.44
N ASN A 137 39.77 13.90 -0.62
CA ASN A 137 39.98 13.81 0.81
C ASN A 137 38.89 12.92 1.41
N SER A 138 39.32 11.78 1.90
CA SER A 138 38.53 10.80 2.63
C SER A 138 37.62 11.40 3.70
N SER A 139 38.15 12.31 4.52
CA SER A 139 37.44 12.90 5.67
C SER A 139 36.32 13.85 5.22
N TYR A 140 36.53 14.65 4.17
CA TYR A 140 35.50 15.56 3.67
C TYR A 140 34.47 14.84 2.79
N ALA A 141 34.91 13.86 1.99
CA ALA A 141 34.01 13.02 1.22
C ALA A 141 33.11 12.17 2.13
N SER A 142 33.64 11.62 3.22
CA SER A 142 32.86 10.82 4.17
C SER A 142 31.83 11.64 4.96
N GLN A 143 32.07 12.93 5.24
CA GLN A 143 31.07 13.83 5.83
C GLN A 143 29.89 14.07 4.87
N LEU A 144 30.16 14.26 3.58
CA LEU A 144 29.13 14.42 2.56
C LEU A 144 28.41 13.09 2.25
N CYS A 145 29.17 11.98 2.25
CA CYS A 145 28.66 10.64 1.99
C CYS A 145 27.96 9.99 3.19
N TYR A 146 28.05 10.54 4.41
CA TYR A 146 27.31 10.01 5.57
C TYR A 146 25.78 10.12 5.36
N VAL A 147 25.34 11.09 4.55
CA VAL A 147 23.95 11.24 4.09
C VAL A 147 23.59 10.20 3.01
N LEU A 148 24.57 9.72 2.24
CA LEU A 148 24.44 8.77 1.12
C LEU A 148 24.63 7.29 1.49
N ARG A 149 25.27 7.01 2.62
CA ARG A 149 25.74 5.67 3.02
C ARG A 149 24.63 4.65 3.32
N ASN A 150 23.36 5.06 3.26
CA ASN A 150 22.20 4.20 3.52
C ASN A 150 21.67 3.44 2.28
N LYS A 151 22.29 3.57 1.11
CA LYS A 151 21.95 2.76 -0.08
C LYS A 151 23.20 2.30 -0.81
N ASP A 152 23.74 1.14 -0.46
CA ASP A 152 24.61 0.25 -1.27
C ASP A 152 25.67 0.84 -2.22
N GLN A 153 26.14 2.07 -2.00
CA GLN A 153 27.18 2.68 -2.81
C GLN A 153 28.53 2.53 -2.09
N ASN A 154 29.29 1.52 -2.51
CA ASN A 154 30.67 1.27 -2.09
C ASN A 154 31.59 2.39 -2.60
N VAL A 155 31.55 3.55 -1.93
CA VAL A 155 32.53 4.62 -2.14
C VAL A 155 33.88 4.10 -1.65
N THR A 156 34.86 3.98 -2.55
CA THR A 156 36.22 3.58 -2.20
C THR A 156 36.97 4.82 -1.71
N VAL A 157 37.49 4.76 -0.49
CA VAL A 157 38.03 5.91 0.24
C VAL A 157 39.56 5.76 0.39
N SER A 158 40.34 6.81 0.12
CA SER A 158 41.80 6.84 0.32
C SER A 158 42.18 7.61 1.60
N ASN A 159 43.00 7.02 2.47
CA ASN A 159 43.44 7.65 3.72
C ASN A 159 44.61 8.64 3.57
N GLU A 160 45.04 8.93 2.35
CA GLU A 160 46.19 9.82 2.13
C GLU A 160 45.79 11.30 2.26
N SER A 161 46.60 12.06 3.02
CA SER A 161 46.42 13.51 3.19
C SER A 161 46.52 14.22 1.84
N LEU A 162 45.50 15.03 1.49
CA LEU A 162 45.51 15.84 0.26
C LEU A 162 46.42 17.07 0.33
N LEU A 163 46.91 17.44 1.52
CA LEU A 163 47.66 18.67 1.74
C LEU A 163 48.90 18.79 0.82
N PRO A 164 49.70 17.73 0.59
CA PRO A 164 50.86 17.81 -0.31
C PRO A 164 50.49 18.02 -1.78
N TYR A 165 49.33 17.51 -2.22
CA TYR A 165 48.86 17.67 -3.59
C TYR A 165 48.30 19.07 -3.85
N LEU A 166 47.58 19.64 -2.88
CA LEU A 166 47.06 21.01 -2.97
C LEU A 166 48.18 22.05 -2.99
N LEU A 167 49.22 21.87 -2.16
CA LEU A 167 50.40 22.73 -2.15
C LEU A 167 51.18 22.68 -3.47
N LYS A 168 51.24 21.50 -4.11
CA LYS A 168 51.88 21.34 -5.42
C LYS A 168 51.06 22.01 -6.53
N LEU A 169 49.74 21.87 -6.51
CA LEU A 169 48.84 22.56 -7.44
C LEU A 169 48.92 24.09 -7.32
N GLU A 170 49.04 24.64 -6.11
CA GLU A 170 49.27 26.07 -5.92
C GLU A 170 50.65 26.49 -6.49
N GLN A 171 51.70 25.70 -6.27
CA GLN A 171 53.02 25.99 -6.82
C GLN A 171 53.07 25.95 -8.35
N ASP A 172 52.32 25.04 -8.98
CA ASP A 172 52.27 24.88 -10.44
C ASP A 172 51.34 25.90 -11.13
N ILE A 173 50.43 26.54 -10.38
CA ILE A 173 49.51 27.59 -10.90
C ILE A 173 50.12 28.99 -10.75
N PHE A 174 50.93 29.21 -9.72
CA PHE A 174 51.46 30.53 -9.36
C PHE A 174 52.96 30.72 -9.63
N ASN A 175 53.63 29.78 -10.31
CA ASN A 175 54.97 29.95 -10.90
C ASN A 175 54.94 29.61 -12.40
#